data_AF-A0A929W482-F1
#
_entry.id   AF-A0A929W482-F1
#
_cell.length_a   1.000
_cell.length_b   1.000
_cell.length_c   1.000
_cell.angle_alpha   90.00
_cell.angle_beta   90.00
_cell.angle_gamma   90.00
#
_symmetry.space_group_name_H-M   'P 1'
#
loop_
_entity.id
_entity.type
_entity.pdbx_description
1 polymer ?
#
loop_
_entity_poly.entity_id
_entity_poly.type
_entity_poly.pdbx_seq_one_letter_code
_entity_poly.pdbx_strand_id
1 'polypeptide(L)'
;FAHGVGIEIQRENGVTVMQDAHTPLIYRAREVKLSLTGSPYEKTAGARMHKYAPDPTAYSDGQLADNDIVLFRYADALLMRAEAKVRLGESGDEDLNRVRARVGMAPRTATLEHLLEERLLELMWEGTRRADLVRFDLFHKAYTLRPALSDEADRHTTVFPIPARMLQLNPNLKQNPGYR
;
A
#
# COMPACT_ATOMS: atom_id res chain seq x y z
N PHE A 1 4.22 14.81 -7.74
CA PHE A 1 4.55 13.39 -8.00
C PHE A 1 3.49 12.68 -8.85
N ALA A 2 3.08 13.28 -9.97
CA ALA A 2 2.25 12.63 -10.97
C ALA A 2 2.61 13.22 -12.33
N HIS A 3 3.49 12.56 -13.08
CA HIS A 3 3.52 12.76 -14.52
C HIS A 3 2.30 12.03 -15.10
N GLY A 4 1.49 12.77 -15.85
CA GLY A 4 0.48 12.30 -16.82
C GLY A 4 -0.37 11.10 -16.41
N VAL A 5 -1.58 11.33 -15.89
CA VAL A 5 -2.64 10.31 -15.79
C VAL A 5 -3.29 10.06 -17.17
N GLY A 6 -2.52 10.21 -18.25
CA GLY A 6 -2.93 10.10 -19.66
C GLY A 6 -2.34 8.86 -20.33
N ILE A 7 -2.96 8.45 -21.44
CA ILE A 7 -2.40 7.44 -22.33
C ILE A 7 -1.26 8.10 -23.12
N GLU A 8 -0.05 8.00 -22.61
CA GLU A 8 1.13 8.63 -23.22
C GLU A 8 2.24 7.61 -23.45
N ILE A 9 2.92 7.76 -24.60
CA ILE A 9 4.12 7.02 -24.94
C ILE A 9 5.19 7.40 -23.91
N GLN A 10 5.71 6.39 -23.22
CA GLN A 10 6.76 6.61 -22.23
C GLN A 10 8.06 7.00 -22.92
N ARG A 11 8.71 8.05 -22.40
CA ARG A 11 10.00 8.52 -22.86
C ARG A 11 10.95 8.67 -21.69
N GLU A 12 12.18 8.22 -21.87
CA GLU A 12 13.27 8.36 -20.91
C GLU A 12 14.42 9.09 -21.60
N ASN A 13 14.83 10.25 -21.07
CA ASN A 13 15.84 11.13 -21.68
C ASN A 13 15.56 11.46 -23.17
N GLY A 14 14.27 11.58 -23.54
CA GLY A 14 13.82 11.86 -24.90
C GLY A 14 13.64 10.63 -25.80
N VAL A 15 14.15 9.47 -25.39
CA VAL A 15 14.06 8.19 -26.13
C VAL A 15 12.75 7.50 -25.80
N THR A 16 12.02 7.01 -26.81
CA THR A 16 10.82 6.21 -26.60
C THR A 16 11.16 4.89 -25.95
N VAL A 17 10.54 4.62 -24.81
CA VAL A 17 10.61 3.32 -24.14
C VAL A 17 9.70 2.36 -24.88
N MET A 18 10.22 1.19 -25.23
CA MET A 18 9.51 0.18 -26.01
C MET A 18 9.06 -0.97 -25.10
N GLN A 19 7.85 -1.48 -25.30
CA GLN A 19 7.34 -2.68 -24.63
C GLN A 19 7.91 -3.95 -25.25
N ASP A 20 8.11 -3.93 -26.56
CA ASP A 20 8.75 -4.98 -27.37
C ASP A 20 9.45 -4.34 -28.57
N ALA A 21 10.01 -5.15 -29.47
CA ALA A 21 10.79 -4.66 -30.61
C ALA A 21 10.07 -3.64 -31.52
N HIS A 22 8.74 -3.58 -31.51
CA HIS A 22 7.96 -2.75 -32.44
C HIS A 22 6.92 -1.85 -31.74
N THR A 23 6.59 -2.12 -30.48
CA THR A 23 5.50 -1.46 -29.78
C THR A 23 6.03 -0.48 -28.72
N PRO A 24 5.69 0.82 -28.78
CA PRO A 24 5.98 1.76 -27.71
C PRO A 24 5.30 1.35 -26.40
N LEU A 25 5.99 1.53 -25.27
CA LEU A 25 5.42 1.31 -23.95
C LEU A 25 4.40 2.39 -23.63
N ILE A 26 3.20 1.96 -23.29
CA ILE A 26 2.11 2.84 -22.88
C ILE A 26 1.45 2.27 -21.62
N TYR A 27 1.48 3.02 -20.53
CA TYR A 27 0.80 2.63 -19.31
C TYR A 27 -0.71 2.86 -19.42
N ARG A 28 -1.46 1.91 -18.87
CA ARG A 28 -2.92 1.85 -18.85
C ARG A 28 -3.38 1.93 -17.40
N ALA A 29 -3.18 3.10 -16.78
CA ALA A 29 -3.39 3.29 -15.35
C ALA A 29 -4.80 2.89 -14.85
N ARG A 30 -5.81 2.91 -15.74
CA ARG A 30 -7.21 2.59 -15.44
C ARG A 30 -7.63 1.15 -15.76
N GLU A 31 -6.79 0.35 -16.41
CA GLU A 31 -7.11 -1.04 -16.78
C GLU A 31 -6.86 -2.05 -15.65
N VAL A 32 -6.87 -1.59 -14.40
CA VAL A 32 -6.56 -2.41 -13.24
C VAL A 32 -7.71 -3.36 -12.93
N LYS A 33 -7.39 -4.64 -12.70
CA LYS A 33 -8.34 -5.70 -12.36
C LYS A 33 -7.74 -6.59 -11.27
N LEU A 34 -8.60 -7.31 -10.54
CA LEU A 34 -8.18 -8.27 -9.51
C LEU A 34 -7.29 -9.38 -10.08
N SER A 35 -7.61 -9.83 -11.30
CA SER A 35 -6.75 -10.72 -12.10
C SER A 35 -6.55 -10.10 -13.47
N LEU A 36 -5.29 -10.02 -13.88
CA LEU A 36 -4.87 -9.59 -15.21
C LEU A 36 -4.39 -10.75 -16.07
N THR A 37 -4.47 -12.00 -15.57
CA THR A 37 -3.97 -13.19 -16.27
C THR A 37 -4.60 -13.28 -17.66
N GLY A 38 -3.76 -13.24 -18.71
CA GLY A 38 -4.22 -13.32 -20.11
C GLY A 38 -4.83 -12.02 -20.65
N SER A 39 -4.79 -10.92 -19.89
CA SER A 39 -5.19 -9.59 -20.35
C SER A 39 -4.13 -8.98 -21.26
N PRO A 40 -4.51 -8.22 -22.32
CA PRO A 40 -3.54 -7.44 -23.10
C PRO A 40 -2.82 -6.36 -22.27
N TYR A 41 -3.33 -6.05 -21.07
CA TYR A 41 -2.77 -5.04 -20.17
C TYR A 41 -2.00 -5.65 -18.99
N GLU A 42 -1.69 -6.94 -19.00
CA GLU A 42 -1.00 -7.61 -17.89
C GLU A 42 0.28 -6.88 -17.48
N LYS A 43 1.05 -6.39 -18.45
CA LYS A 43 2.30 -5.65 -18.21
C LYS A 43 2.14 -4.14 -18.07
N THR A 44 0.99 -3.58 -18.44
CA THR A 44 0.80 -2.12 -18.60
C THR A 44 -0.30 -1.53 -17.74
N ALA A 45 -1.16 -2.35 -17.11
CA ALA A 45 -2.22 -1.88 -16.25
C ALA A 45 -1.68 -1.33 -14.91
N GLY A 46 -2.33 -0.25 -14.45
CA GLY A 46 -2.09 0.38 -13.16
C GLY A 46 -0.94 1.37 -13.13
N ALA A 47 -0.90 2.16 -12.06
CA ALA A 47 0.24 3.02 -11.77
C ALA A 47 1.44 2.17 -11.33
N ARG A 48 2.65 2.64 -11.64
CA ARG A 48 3.89 2.05 -11.13
C ARG A 48 4.39 2.87 -9.96
N MET A 49 4.73 2.18 -8.87
CA MET A 49 5.27 2.81 -7.68
C MET A 49 6.75 3.13 -7.91
N HIS A 50 7.15 4.38 -7.65
CA HIS A 50 8.54 4.84 -7.75
C HIS A 50 9.05 5.38 -6.41
N LYS A 51 8.48 4.91 -5.29
CA LYS A 51 8.86 5.37 -3.95
C LYS A 51 10.27 4.90 -3.57
N TYR A 52 10.57 3.64 -3.81
CA TYR A 52 11.91 3.06 -3.73
C TYR A 52 12.37 2.84 -5.17
N ALA A 53 13.18 3.77 -5.67
CA ALA A 53 13.64 3.73 -7.05
C ALA A 53 14.56 2.50 -7.25
N PRO A 54 14.49 1.83 -8.42
CA PRO A 54 15.48 0.84 -8.78
C PRO A 54 16.88 1.43 -8.68
N ASP A 55 17.79 0.71 -8.03
CA ASP A 55 19.19 1.08 -7.94
C ASP A 55 19.87 0.74 -9.28
N PRO A 56 20.31 1.74 -10.07
CA PRO A 56 20.92 1.50 -11.38
C PRO A 56 22.30 0.84 -11.26
N THR A 57 22.89 0.82 -10.06
CA THR A 57 24.17 0.18 -9.77
C THR A 57 24.02 -1.21 -9.16
N ALA A 58 22.79 -1.67 -8.96
CA ALA A 58 22.51 -2.99 -8.41
C ALA A 58 23.10 -4.12 -9.29
N TYR A 59 23.82 -5.04 -8.64
CA TYR A 59 24.36 -6.23 -9.29
C TYR A 59 23.27 -7.29 -9.50
N SER A 60 23.60 -8.31 -10.30
CA SER A 60 22.73 -9.48 -10.53
C SER A 60 21.34 -9.11 -11.07
N ASP A 61 21.31 -8.30 -12.13
CA ASP A 61 20.07 -7.91 -12.83
C ASP A 61 19.05 -7.20 -11.90
N GLY A 62 19.55 -6.30 -11.04
CA GLY A 62 18.72 -5.51 -10.13
C GLY A 62 18.32 -6.20 -8.82
N GLN A 63 18.81 -7.42 -8.55
CA GLN A 63 18.45 -8.18 -7.34
C GLN A 63 19.20 -7.75 -6.08
N LEU A 64 20.39 -7.14 -6.24
CA LEU A 64 21.23 -6.68 -5.14
C LEU A 64 21.24 -5.15 -5.10
N ALA A 65 20.09 -4.57 -4.77
CA ALA A 65 19.96 -3.13 -4.58
C ALA A 65 20.42 -2.71 -3.18
N ASP A 66 21.16 -1.61 -3.09
CA ASP A 66 21.69 -1.08 -1.82
C ASP A 66 20.67 -0.22 -1.03
N ASN A 67 19.42 -0.16 -1.48
CA ASN A 67 18.38 0.60 -0.79
C ASN A 67 18.03 -0.04 0.55
N ASP A 68 18.18 0.73 1.64
CA ASP A 68 17.72 0.31 2.97
C ASP A 68 16.19 0.16 3.05
N ILE A 69 15.74 -0.87 3.78
CA ILE A 69 14.33 -1.03 4.13
C ILE A 69 14.01 -0.21 5.37
N VAL A 70 13.06 0.71 5.24
CA VAL A 70 12.62 1.53 6.36
C VAL A 70 11.56 0.77 7.17
N LEU A 71 11.99 0.14 8.26
CA LEU A 71 11.07 -0.54 9.20
C LEU A 71 10.41 0.43 10.18
N PHE A 72 11.16 1.44 10.65
CA PHE A 72 10.66 2.45 11.57
C PHE A 72 11.18 3.81 11.15
N ARG A 73 10.33 4.83 11.29
CA ARG A 73 10.71 6.22 11.02
C ARG A 73 9.84 7.20 11.77
N TYR A 74 10.37 8.40 11.92
CA TYR A 74 9.79 9.42 12.78
C TYR A 74 8.36 9.85 12.38
N ALA A 75 8.03 9.91 11.09
CA ALA A 75 6.68 10.30 10.68
C ALA A 75 5.61 9.29 11.14
N ASP A 76 5.93 8.00 11.20
CA ASP A 76 5.00 7.00 11.73
C ASP A 76 4.73 7.27 13.22
N ALA A 77 5.77 7.57 14.00
CA ALA A 77 5.62 7.96 15.40
C ALA A 77 4.77 9.23 15.59
N LEU A 78 4.95 10.23 14.74
CA LEU A 78 4.11 11.44 14.75
C LEU A 78 2.65 11.10 14.45
N LEU A 79 2.37 10.33 13.40
CA LEU A 79 1.00 9.96 13.04
C LEU A 79 0.34 9.06 14.08
N MET A 80 1.09 8.15 14.71
CA MET A 80 0.59 7.36 15.85
C MET A 80 0.23 8.24 17.05
N ARG A 81 1.08 9.22 17.38
CA ARG A 81 0.82 10.17 18.45
C ARG A 81 -0.39 11.06 18.15
N ALA A 82 -0.51 11.55 16.91
CA ALA A 82 -1.66 12.32 16.45
C ALA A 82 -2.97 11.52 16.59
N GLU A 83 -2.96 10.25 16.19
CA GLU A 83 -4.13 9.38 16.32
C GLU A 83 -4.50 9.10 17.78
N ALA A 84 -3.52 8.85 18.63
CA ALA A 84 -3.76 8.68 20.07
C ALA A 84 -4.42 9.92 20.68
N LYS A 85 -3.90 11.12 20.38
CA LYS A 85 -4.48 12.40 20.83
C LYS A 85 -5.93 12.55 20.37
N VAL A 86 -6.20 12.34 19.08
CA VAL A 86 -7.58 12.43 18.53
C VAL A 86 -8.53 11.45 19.21
N ARG A 87 -8.09 10.22 19.51
CA ARG A 87 -8.90 9.23 20.26
C ARG A 87 -9.16 9.61 21.72
N LEU A 88 -8.28 10.42 22.31
CA LEU A 88 -8.45 10.98 23.66
C LEU A 88 -9.28 12.27 23.67
N GLY A 89 -9.75 12.75 22.52
CA GLY A 89 -10.47 14.03 22.40
C GLY A 89 -9.55 15.25 22.39
N GLU A 90 -8.25 15.06 22.21
CA GLU A 90 -7.25 16.11 22.07
C GLU A 90 -6.98 16.44 20.59
N SER A 91 -6.31 17.57 20.32
CA SER A 91 -5.89 17.93 18.96
C SER A 91 -4.64 17.18 18.53
N GLY A 92 -4.74 16.45 17.41
CA GLY A 92 -3.59 15.84 16.73
C GLY A 92 -2.94 16.72 15.66
N ASP A 93 -3.39 17.97 15.50
CA ASP A 93 -3.07 18.84 14.36
C ASP A 93 -1.58 19.14 14.25
N GLU A 94 -0.90 19.37 15.37
CA GLU A 94 0.54 19.66 15.38
C GLU A 94 1.33 18.52 14.71
N ASP A 95 1.06 17.28 15.11
CA ASP A 95 1.77 16.10 14.66
C ASP A 95 1.46 15.77 13.20
N LEU A 96 0.17 15.83 12.82
CA LEU A 96 -0.26 15.66 11.43
C LEU A 96 0.39 16.71 10.51
N ASN A 97 0.35 17.97 10.92
CA ASN A 97 0.81 19.06 10.07
C ASN A 97 2.33 19.15 9.98
N ARG A 98 3.09 18.62 10.95
CA ARG A 98 4.54 18.43 10.81
C ARG A 98 4.90 17.46 9.68
N VAL A 99 4.13 16.39 9.51
CA VAL A 99 4.32 15.44 8.40
C VAL A 99 3.99 16.10 7.05
N ARG A 100 2.85 16.78 6.99
CA ARG A 100 2.38 17.46 5.77
C ARG A 100 3.29 18.61 5.34
N ALA A 101 3.77 19.42 6.28
CA ALA A 101 4.64 20.57 6.00
C ALA A 101 5.98 20.14 5.40
N ARG A 102 6.53 18.99 5.80
CA ARG A 102 7.81 18.45 5.27
C ARG A 102 7.75 18.18 3.76
N VAL A 103 6.57 17.93 3.20
CA VAL A 103 6.35 17.72 1.76
C VAL A 103 5.62 18.87 1.07
N GLY A 104 5.50 20.03 1.74
CA GLY A 104 4.86 21.23 1.18
C GLY A 104 3.34 21.15 1.04
N MET A 105 2.69 20.21 1.74
CA MET A 105 1.23 20.09 1.73
C MET A 105 0.59 21.08 2.72
N ALA A 106 -0.56 21.64 2.32
CA ALA A 106 -1.32 22.55 3.17
C ALA A 106 -1.75 21.89 4.49
N PRO A 107 -1.85 22.63 5.61
CA PRO A 107 -2.28 22.07 6.88
C PRO A 107 -3.72 21.54 6.81
N ARG A 108 -4.04 20.58 7.68
CA ARG A 108 -5.36 19.94 7.81
C ARG A 108 -5.63 19.65 9.29
N THR A 109 -6.90 19.69 9.68
CA THR A 109 -7.33 19.25 11.02
C THR A 109 -7.17 17.74 11.16
N ALA A 110 -6.70 17.27 12.31
CA ALA A 110 -6.56 15.86 12.60
C ALA A 110 -7.90 15.26 13.01
N THR A 111 -8.52 14.53 12.08
CA THR A 111 -9.63 13.61 12.35
C THR A 111 -9.14 12.17 12.13
N LEU A 112 -9.86 11.17 12.66
CA LEU A 112 -9.51 9.76 12.44
C LEU A 112 -9.43 9.42 10.94
N GLU A 113 -10.37 9.93 10.14
CA GLU A 113 -10.38 9.78 8.69
C GLU A 113 -9.14 10.41 8.04
N HIS A 114 -8.85 11.67 8.38
CA HIS A 114 -7.70 12.39 7.84
C HIS A 114 -6.37 11.72 8.20
N LEU A 115 -6.27 11.16 9.41
CA LEU A 115 -5.09 10.42 9.84
C LEU A 115 -4.94 9.10 9.10
N LEU A 116 -6.02 8.34 8.88
CA LEU A 116 -5.95 7.10 8.10
C LEU A 116 -5.59 7.35 6.62
N GLU A 117 -6.07 8.46 6.06
CA GLU A 117 -5.67 8.93 4.73
C GLU A 117 -4.20 9.35 4.70
N GLU A 118 -3.74 10.15 5.68
CA GLU A 118 -2.35 10.58 5.71
C GLU A 118 -1.40 9.40 5.89
N ARG A 119 -1.76 8.43 6.75
CA ARG A 119 -0.99 7.17 6.89
C ARG A 119 -0.91 6.41 5.57
N LEU A 120 -1.97 6.37 4.77
CA LEU A 120 -1.92 5.77 3.42
C LEU A 120 -0.90 6.47 2.53
N LEU A 121 -0.95 7.80 2.48
CA LEU A 121 -0.10 8.60 1.59
C LEU A 121 1.37 8.55 2.01
N GLU A 122 1.62 8.75 3.31
CA GLU A 122 2.95 8.84 3.89
C GLU A 122 3.63 7.47 3.91
N LEU A 123 2.94 6.41 4.37
CA LEU A 123 3.50 5.08 4.64
C LEU A 123 3.18 4.03 3.56
N MET A 124 2.72 4.46 2.38
CA MET A 124 2.50 3.56 1.25
C MET A 124 3.75 2.71 0.99
N TRP A 125 3.58 1.41 0.79
CA TRP A 125 4.67 0.45 0.54
C TRP A 125 5.65 0.23 1.71
N GLU A 126 5.27 0.56 2.94
CA GLU A 126 6.10 0.33 4.15
C GLU A 126 5.50 -0.72 5.11
N GLY A 127 4.58 -1.56 4.64
CA GLY A 127 4.06 -2.70 5.43
C GLY A 127 3.05 -2.35 6.54
N THR A 128 2.60 -1.10 6.66
CA THR A 128 1.72 -0.65 7.76
C THR A 128 0.23 -0.81 7.47
N ARG A 129 -0.19 -0.76 6.20
CA ARG A 129 -1.59 -0.55 5.82
C ARG A 129 -2.57 -1.59 6.36
N ARG A 130 -2.17 -2.87 6.44
CA ARG A 130 -3.03 -3.93 6.99
C ARG A 130 -3.33 -3.66 8.47
N ALA A 131 -2.31 -3.35 9.26
CA ALA A 131 -2.45 -3.09 10.69
C ALA A 131 -3.32 -1.85 10.95
N ASP A 132 -3.13 -0.80 10.15
CA ASP A 132 -3.96 0.41 10.19
C ASP A 132 -5.44 0.08 9.94
N LEU A 133 -5.75 -0.64 8.86
CA LEU A 133 -7.13 -1.00 8.52
C LEU A 133 -7.77 -1.94 9.55
N VAL A 134 -7.00 -2.82 10.19
CA VAL A 134 -7.52 -3.66 11.29
C VAL A 134 -7.84 -2.80 12.52
N ARG A 135 -6.95 -1.90 12.92
CA ARG A 135 -7.16 -0.97 14.05
C ARG A 135 -8.32 0.00 13.85
N PHE A 136 -8.62 0.33 12.60
CA PHE A 136 -9.75 1.19 12.23
C PHE A 136 -11.04 0.40 11.95
N ASP A 137 -11.02 -0.93 12.06
CA ASP A 137 -12.15 -1.80 11.75
C ASP A 137 -12.68 -1.61 10.30
N LEU A 138 -11.75 -1.49 9.36
CA LEU A 138 -12.02 -1.30 7.93
C LEU A 138 -11.46 -2.41 7.05
N PHE A 139 -10.62 -3.30 7.59
CA PHE A 139 -9.96 -4.34 6.79
C PHE A 139 -10.94 -5.29 6.08
N HIS A 140 -12.09 -5.59 6.72
CA HIS A 140 -13.13 -6.44 6.18
C HIS A 140 -13.98 -5.76 5.09
N LYS A 141 -13.90 -4.44 4.93
CA LYS A 141 -14.72 -3.69 3.96
C LYS A 141 -14.17 -3.80 2.54
N ALA A 142 -15.07 -3.68 1.56
CA ALA A 142 -14.67 -3.63 0.17
C ALA A 142 -13.90 -2.34 -0.14
N TYR A 143 -12.90 -2.43 -1.02
CA TYR A 143 -12.20 -1.30 -1.62
C TYR A 143 -11.71 -1.71 -3.02
N THR A 144 -11.03 -0.81 -3.75
CA THR A 144 -10.79 -0.89 -5.20
C THR A 144 -10.45 -2.28 -5.76
N LEU A 145 -9.58 -3.06 -5.10
CA LEU A 145 -9.17 -4.41 -5.53
C LEU A 145 -9.39 -5.47 -4.46
N ARG A 146 -10.34 -5.21 -3.56
CA ARG A 146 -10.79 -6.17 -2.56
C ARG A 146 -12.30 -6.16 -2.54
N PRO A 147 -12.96 -7.11 -3.23
CA PRO A 147 -14.42 -7.22 -3.16
C PRO A 147 -14.85 -7.59 -1.74
N ALA A 148 -16.13 -7.35 -1.43
CA ALA A 148 -16.72 -7.93 -0.23
C ALA A 148 -16.69 -9.47 -0.35
N LEU A 149 -16.14 -10.15 0.65
CA LEU A 149 -16.11 -11.61 0.69
C LEU A 149 -17.43 -12.11 1.30
N SER A 150 -18.04 -13.12 0.68
CA SER A 150 -19.33 -13.66 1.10
C SER A 150 -19.30 -14.34 2.47
N ASP A 151 -18.13 -14.79 2.90
CA ASP A 151 -17.90 -15.60 4.10
C ASP A 151 -17.23 -14.83 5.24
N GLU A 152 -17.10 -13.50 5.14
CA GLU A 152 -16.30 -12.69 6.07
C GLU A 152 -17.15 -11.71 6.91
N ALA A 153 -18.46 -11.95 7.02
CA ALA A 153 -19.32 -11.11 7.86
C ALA A 153 -18.87 -11.06 9.33
N ASP A 154 -18.23 -12.13 9.81
CA ASP A 154 -17.65 -12.29 11.15
C ASP A 154 -16.23 -11.69 11.28
N ARG A 155 -15.68 -11.12 10.20
CA ARG A 155 -14.38 -10.45 10.16
C ARG A 155 -13.19 -11.35 10.50
N HIS A 156 -13.32 -12.67 10.31
CA HIS A 156 -12.29 -13.63 10.72
C HIS A 156 -10.93 -13.43 10.02
N THR A 157 -10.89 -12.81 8.84
CA THR A 157 -9.66 -12.49 8.08
C THR A 157 -8.77 -11.42 8.71
N THR A 158 -9.25 -10.73 9.74
CA THR A 158 -8.45 -9.79 10.53
C THR A 158 -7.30 -10.48 11.25
N VAL A 159 -7.40 -11.78 11.51
CA VAL A 159 -6.35 -12.65 12.04
C VAL A 159 -6.07 -13.74 11.01
N PHE A 160 -4.81 -14.03 10.67
CA PHE A 160 -4.49 -15.08 9.70
C PHE A 160 -4.88 -16.48 10.19
N PRO A 161 -5.21 -17.44 9.29
CA PRO A 161 -5.44 -18.81 9.71
C PRO A 161 -4.13 -19.45 10.19
N ILE A 162 -4.24 -20.36 11.14
CA ILE A 162 -3.15 -21.27 11.47
C ILE A 162 -2.98 -22.24 10.29
N PRO A 163 -1.77 -22.41 9.73
CA PRO A 163 -1.56 -23.31 8.61
C PRO A 163 -1.99 -24.75 8.94
N ALA A 164 -2.71 -25.41 8.03
CA ALA A 164 -3.27 -26.75 8.25
C ALA A 164 -2.20 -27.78 8.66
N ARG A 165 -1.00 -27.70 8.09
CA ARG A 165 0.14 -28.55 8.47
C ARG A 165 0.52 -28.40 9.95
N MET A 166 0.42 -27.19 10.51
CA MET A 166 0.72 -26.96 11.93
C MET A 166 -0.34 -27.55 12.84
N LEU A 167 -1.63 -27.48 12.45
CA LEU A 167 -2.73 -28.13 13.17
C LEU A 167 -2.59 -29.66 13.18
N GLN A 168 -2.12 -30.25 12.08
CA GLN A 168 -1.87 -31.68 11.99
C GLN A 168 -0.69 -32.13 12.87
N LEU A 169 0.37 -31.32 12.93
CA LEU A 169 1.58 -31.64 13.70
C LEU A 169 1.43 -31.41 15.20
N ASN A 170 0.58 -30.47 15.61
CA ASN A 170 0.40 -30.12 17.01
C ASN A 170 -1.09 -30.12 17.40
N PRO A 171 -1.59 -31.19 18.04
CA PRO A 171 -3.00 -31.32 18.41
C PRO A 171 -3.45 -30.31 19.49
N ASN A 172 -2.52 -29.60 20.13
CA ASN A 172 -2.85 -28.53 21.08
C ASN A 172 -3.22 -27.22 20.39
N LEU A 173 -2.89 -27.06 19.10
CA LEU A 173 -3.28 -25.86 18.34
C LEU A 173 -4.75 -25.94 17.96
N LYS A 174 -5.48 -24.86 18.24
CA LYS A 174 -6.86 -24.67 17.81
C LYS A 174 -6.90 -23.59 16.74
N GLN A 175 -7.61 -23.84 15.65
CA GLN A 175 -7.76 -22.87 14.57
C GLN A 175 -8.38 -21.56 15.09
N ASN A 176 -7.99 -20.44 14.47
CA ASN A 176 -8.59 -19.14 14.72
C ASN A 176 -10.09 -19.18 14.31
N PRO A 177 -10.99 -18.50 15.05
CA PRO A 177 -12.42 -18.50 14.74
C PRO A 177 -12.72 -18.10 13.29
N GLY A 178 -13.78 -18.67 12.72
CA GLY A 178 -14.28 -18.36 11.36
C GLY A 178 -13.64 -19.18 10.23
N TYR A 179 -12.39 -19.63 10.40
CA TYR A 179 -11.73 -20.48 9.42
C TYR A 179 -12.21 -21.93 9.49
N ARG A 180 -12.30 -22.57 8.32
CA ARG A 180 -12.76 -23.96 8.13
C ARG A 180 -11.63 -24.85 7.65
#